data_AF-A0A364K680-F1
#
_entry.id   AF-A0A364K680-F1
#
_cell.length_a   1.000
_cell.length_b   1.000
_cell.length_c   1.000
_cell.angle_alpha   90.00
_cell.angle_beta   90.00
_cell.angle_gamma   90.00
#
_symmetry.space_group_name_H-M   'P 1'
#
loop_
_entity.id
_entity.type
_entity.pdbx_description
1 polymer ?
#
loop_
_entity_poly.entity_id
_entity_poly.type
_entity_poly.pdbx_seq_one_letter_code
_entity_poly.pdbx_strand_id
1 'polypeptide(L)'
;MVDDRKNGNWQQMEECVQWIEKYIGCEVYFIHHEHPENGFVEFRNGGHIIYIFGDQNQMDFRLFLDILAHEAGHVLYNQRQFAKGLTYEEIIHRTKAKLQCFDQLLAQKIITSDEYSRLYAAIEEEWESNYEKENILSKMKDFLNDL
;
A
#
# COMPACT_ATOMS: atom_id res chain seq x y z
N MET A 1 26.92 20.13 9.55
CA MET A 1 27.07 18.68 9.76
C MET A 1 25.80 18.05 9.25
N VAL A 2 25.86 17.35 8.12
CA VAL A 2 24.73 16.56 7.62
C VAL A 2 24.62 15.37 8.56
N ASP A 3 23.45 15.13 9.14
CA ASP A 3 23.23 14.06 10.10
C ASP A 3 23.30 12.72 9.36
N ASP A 4 24.41 11.99 9.48
CA ASP A 4 24.66 10.72 8.79
C ASP A 4 23.58 9.65 9.09
N ARG A 5 22.80 9.83 10.17
CA ARG A 5 21.62 8.99 10.48
C ARG A 5 20.47 9.17 9.48
N LYS A 6 20.36 10.34 8.83
CA LYS A 6 19.35 10.57 7.78
C LYS A 6 19.70 9.87 6.47
N ASN A 7 21.00 9.69 6.19
CA ASN A 7 21.46 8.95 5.01
C ASN A 7 21.24 7.43 5.15
N GLY A 8 21.32 6.90 6.38
CA GLY A 8 21.10 5.47 6.64
C GLY A 8 19.65 5.01 6.38
N ASN A 9 18.66 5.81 6.79
CA ASN A 9 17.25 5.47 6.55
C ASN A 9 16.90 5.50 5.06
N TRP A 10 17.43 6.45 4.30
CA TRP A 10 17.14 6.57 2.87
C TRP A 10 17.69 5.38 2.07
N GLN A 11 18.93 4.97 2.35
CA GLN A 11 19.52 3.80 1.70
C GLN A 11 18.69 2.53 1.97
N GLN A 12 18.26 2.32 3.22
CA GLN A 12 17.39 1.19 3.56
C GLN A 12 16.02 1.27 2.86
N MET A 13 15.46 2.46 2.70
CA MET A 13 14.22 2.67 1.92
C MET A 13 14.43 2.29 0.45
N GLU A 14 15.52 2.72 -0.17
CA GLU A 14 15.86 2.37 -1.56
C GLU A 14 16.05 0.86 -1.75
N GLU A 15 16.76 0.20 -0.82
CA GLU A 15 16.96 -1.26 -0.84
C GLU A 15 15.61 -2.01 -0.74
N CYS A 16 14.70 -1.52 0.11
CA CYS A 16 13.35 -2.04 0.24
C CYS A 16 12.51 -1.85 -1.04
N VAL A 17 12.60 -0.67 -1.67
CA VAL A 17 11.95 -0.40 -2.95
C VAL A 17 12.45 -1.38 -4.01
N GLN A 18 13.76 -1.49 -4.19
CA GLN A 18 14.36 -2.37 -5.19
C GLN A 18 13.98 -3.83 -4.98
N TRP A 19 13.88 -4.27 -3.72
CA TRP A 19 13.39 -5.59 -3.40
C TRP A 19 11.94 -5.78 -3.86
N ILE A 20 11.04 -4.85 -3.53
CA ILE A 20 9.63 -4.91 -3.94
C ILE A 20 9.51 -4.91 -5.47
N GLU A 21 10.18 -4.01 -6.17
CA GLU A 21 10.11 -3.92 -7.63
C GLU A 21 10.54 -5.23 -8.30
N LYS A 22 11.64 -5.83 -7.79
CA LYS A 22 12.18 -7.09 -8.31
C LYS A 22 11.29 -8.30 -8.04
N TYR A 23 10.75 -8.42 -6.83
CA TYR A 23 10.09 -9.66 -6.38
C TYR A 23 8.56 -9.64 -6.51
N ILE A 24 7.95 -8.45 -6.54
CA ILE A 24 6.49 -8.27 -6.71
C ILE A 24 6.14 -7.91 -8.15
N GLY A 25 7.06 -7.30 -8.90
CA GLY A 25 6.85 -6.93 -10.30
C GLY A 25 5.99 -5.67 -10.44
N CYS A 26 6.37 -4.61 -9.74
CA CYS A 26 5.77 -3.28 -9.83
C CYS A 26 6.86 -2.20 -9.89
N GLU A 27 6.47 -0.96 -10.13
CA GLU A 27 7.31 0.23 -9.99
C GLU A 27 6.94 0.95 -8.69
N VAL A 28 7.90 1.59 -8.03
CA VAL A 28 7.63 2.40 -6.83
C VAL A 28 8.13 3.84 -7.02
N TYR A 29 7.26 4.81 -6.77
CA TYR A 29 7.59 6.23 -6.85
C TYR A 29 7.31 6.94 -5.54
N PHE A 30 8.25 7.77 -5.10
CA PHE A 30 8.02 8.71 -4.01
C PHE A 30 7.47 10.03 -4.53
N ILE A 31 6.38 10.49 -3.93
CA ILE A 31 5.77 11.79 -4.18
C ILE A 31 5.94 12.62 -2.90
N HIS A 32 6.70 13.71 -3.01
CA HIS A 32 6.89 14.61 -1.88
C HIS A 32 5.56 15.25 -1.48
N HIS A 33 5.17 15.06 -0.21
CA HIS A 33 3.96 15.61 0.37
C HIS A 33 4.20 15.89 1.85
N GLU A 34 3.74 17.05 2.36
CA GLU A 34 4.08 17.47 3.72
C GLU A 34 3.41 16.56 4.77
N HIS A 35 2.09 16.32 4.68
CA HIS A 35 1.33 15.32 5.47
C HIS A 35 -0.11 15.22 4.91
N PRO A 36 -0.83 14.10 5.09
CA PRO A 36 -0.40 12.86 5.74
C PRO A 36 0.47 11.98 4.84
N GLU A 37 1.34 11.16 5.44
CA GLU A 37 2.02 10.07 4.77
C GLU A 37 1.03 8.96 4.41
N ASN A 38 1.09 8.47 3.17
CA ASN A 38 0.19 7.40 2.71
C ASN A 38 0.76 6.68 1.48
N GLY A 39 0.09 5.62 1.04
CA GLY A 39 0.36 4.92 -0.21
C GLY A 39 -0.88 4.85 -1.11
N PHE A 40 -0.67 4.57 -2.38
CA PHE A 40 -1.72 4.01 -3.24
C PHE A 40 -1.13 3.22 -4.41
N VAL A 41 -1.94 2.29 -4.94
CA VAL A 41 -1.63 1.53 -6.16
C VAL A 41 -2.44 2.02 -7.36
N GLU A 42 -1.75 2.20 -8.49
CA GLU A 42 -2.34 2.37 -9.81
C GLU A 42 -1.99 1.17 -10.71
N PHE A 43 -2.89 0.80 -11.61
CA PHE A 43 -2.54 -0.05 -12.76
C PHE A 43 -2.55 0.79 -14.04
N ARG A 44 -1.39 0.91 -14.69
CA ARG A 44 -1.21 1.75 -15.88
C ARG A 44 -0.24 1.11 -16.86
N ASN A 45 -0.52 1.22 -18.16
CA ASN A 45 0.34 0.71 -19.24
C ASN A 45 0.71 -0.79 -19.11
N GLY A 46 -0.14 -1.60 -18.47
CA GLY A 46 0.10 -3.03 -18.28
C GLY A 46 0.94 -3.40 -17.05
N GLY A 47 1.32 -2.41 -16.22
CA GLY A 47 2.08 -2.61 -14.98
C GLY A 47 1.39 -2.00 -13.77
N HIS A 48 1.79 -2.45 -12.57
CA HIS A 48 1.37 -1.85 -11.31
C HIS A 48 2.40 -0.82 -10.85
N ILE A 49 1.91 0.29 -10.32
CA ILE A 49 2.72 1.38 -9.79
C ILE A 49 2.26 1.65 -8.36
N ILE A 50 3.20 1.60 -7.42
CA ILE A 50 3.01 2.03 -6.04
C ILE A 50 3.51 3.47 -5.93
N TYR A 51 2.67 4.34 -5.38
CA TYR A 51 3.07 5.69 -5.03
C TYR A 51 3.11 5.83 -3.52
N ILE A 52 4.22 6.32 -3.00
CA ILE A 52 4.41 6.63 -1.58
C ILE A 52 4.39 8.14 -1.42
N PHE A 53 3.42 8.66 -0.68
CA PHE A 53 3.32 10.07 -0.34
C PHE A 53 4.02 10.35 0.99
N GLY A 54 4.92 11.33 1.00
CA GLY A 54 5.50 11.86 2.23
C GLY A 54 6.80 12.63 2.03
N ASP A 55 7.33 13.20 3.10
CA ASP A 55 8.67 13.78 3.11
C ASP A 55 9.70 12.69 3.43
N GLN A 56 10.44 12.26 2.41
CA GLN A 56 11.52 11.28 2.52
C GLN A 56 12.56 11.58 3.62
N ASN A 57 12.73 12.85 4.01
CA ASN A 57 13.70 13.23 5.04
C ASN A 57 13.15 13.15 6.47
N GLN A 58 11.83 13.01 6.61
CA GLN A 58 11.11 13.04 7.88
C GLN A 58 10.27 11.77 8.13
N MET A 59 9.95 11.02 7.08
CA MET A 59 9.18 9.80 7.16
C MET A 59 9.89 8.76 8.04
N ASP A 60 9.17 8.23 9.02
CA ASP A 60 9.64 7.13 9.85
C ASP A 60 9.80 5.86 8.99
N PHE A 61 10.93 5.16 9.16
CA PHE A 61 11.23 3.97 8.36
C PHE A 61 10.24 2.83 8.59
N ARG A 62 9.70 2.66 9.81
CA ARG A 62 8.71 1.61 10.07
C ARG A 62 7.38 1.96 9.42
N LEU A 63 6.98 3.24 9.47
CA LEU A 63 5.80 3.72 8.76
C LEU A 63 5.95 3.51 7.25
N PHE A 64 7.11 3.86 6.67
CA PHE A 64 7.42 3.59 5.28
C PHE A 64 7.25 2.11 4.92
N LEU A 65 7.87 1.20 5.69
CA LEU A 65 7.76 -0.24 5.46
C LEU A 65 6.31 -0.71 5.53
N ASP A 66 5.55 -0.18 6.49
CA ASP A 66 4.15 -0.51 6.70
C ASP A 66 3.30 -0.14 5.47
N ILE A 67 3.47 1.09 4.98
CA ILE A 67 2.82 1.60 3.76
C ILE A 67 3.25 0.77 2.56
N LEU A 68 4.55 0.62 2.33
CA LEU A 68 5.08 -0.08 1.17
C LEU A 68 4.60 -1.54 1.10
N ALA A 69 4.62 -2.26 2.23
CA ALA A 69 4.15 -3.63 2.30
C ALA A 69 2.62 -3.75 2.10
N HIS A 70 1.86 -2.78 2.62
CA HIS A 70 0.42 -2.71 2.39
C HIS A 70 0.09 -2.49 0.90
N GLU A 71 0.71 -1.51 0.25
CA GLU A 71 0.49 -1.26 -1.17
C GLU A 71 0.95 -2.43 -2.05
N ALA A 72 2.08 -3.07 -1.71
CA ALA A 72 2.52 -4.28 -2.39
C ALA A 72 1.51 -5.44 -2.22
N GLY A 73 0.82 -5.51 -1.08
CA GLY A 73 -0.31 -6.44 -0.88
C GLY A 73 -1.44 -6.21 -1.88
N HIS A 74 -1.80 -4.94 -2.15
CA HIS A 74 -2.80 -4.59 -3.17
C HIS A 74 -2.33 -4.96 -4.59
N VAL A 75 -1.03 -4.83 -4.90
CA VAL A 75 -0.48 -5.32 -6.18
C VAL A 75 -0.70 -6.83 -6.34
N LEU A 76 -0.37 -7.62 -5.32
CA LEU A 76 -0.56 -9.07 -5.36
C LEU A 76 -2.04 -9.45 -5.46
N TYR A 77 -2.92 -8.73 -4.76
CA TYR A 77 -4.36 -8.88 -4.89
C TYR A 77 -4.80 -8.67 -6.35
N ASN A 78 -4.43 -7.55 -6.96
CA ASN A 78 -4.78 -7.22 -8.34
C ASN A 78 -4.26 -8.26 -9.34
N GLN A 79 -3.01 -8.71 -9.20
CA GLN A 79 -2.44 -9.79 -10.02
C GLN A 79 -3.26 -11.09 -9.92
N ARG A 80 -3.70 -11.47 -8.71
CA ARG A 80 -4.58 -12.64 -8.52
C ARG A 80 -5.94 -12.47 -9.17
N GLN A 81 -6.54 -11.28 -9.07
CA GLN A 81 -7.81 -10.98 -9.72
C GLN A 81 -7.68 -10.99 -11.25
N PHE A 82 -6.58 -10.49 -11.81
CA PHE A 82 -6.28 -10.58 -13.24
C PHE A 82 -6.13 -12.03 -13.70
N ALA A 83 -5.47 -12.88 -12.91
CA ALA A 83 -5.37 -14.32 -13.19
C ALA A 83 -6.74 -15.03 -13.19
N LYS A 84 -7.73 -14.47 -12.49
CA LYS A 84 -9.14 -14.92 -12.52
C LYS A 84 -9.95 -14.32 -13.68
N GLY A 85 -9.33 -13.48 -14.52
CA GLY A 85 -9.95 -12.84 -15.68
C GLY A 85 -10.69 -11.53 -15.38
N LEU A 86 -10.50 -10.94 -14.19
CA LEU A 86 -11.03 -9.61 -13.89
C LEU A 86 -10.14 -8.52 -14.46
N THR A 87 -10.75 -7.46 -14.93
CA THR A 87 -10.07 -6.22 -15.33
C THR A 87 -9.86 -5.31 -14.12
N TYR A 88 -8.93 -4.35 -14.22
CA TYR A 88 -8.70 -3.38 -13.16
C TYR A 88 -9.94 -2.52 -12.90
N GLU A 89 -10.64 -2.12 -13.97
CA GLU A 89 -11.87 -1.36 -13.90
C GLU A 89 -12.96 -2.10 -13.13
N GLU A 90 -13.07 -3.43 -13.30
CA GLU A 90 -14.02 -4.24 -12.55
C GLU A 90 -13.66 -4.34 -11.06
N ILE A 91 -12.37 -4.47 -10.74
CA ILE A 91 -11.89 -4.48 -9.35
C ILE A 91 -12.24 -3.15 -8.67
N ILE A 92 -11.83 -2.03 -9.28
CA ILE A 92 -12.09 -0.68 -8.76
C ILE A 92 -13.59 -0.41 -8.67
N HIS A 93 -14.38 -0.84 -9.66
CA HIS A 93 -15.83 -0.66 -9.63
C HIS A 93 -16.48 -1.36 -8.43
N ARG A 94 -16.05 -2.60 -8.13
CA ARG A 94 -16.56 -3.35 -6.96
C ARG A 94 -16.22 -2.66 -5.65
N THR A 95 -14.99 -2.21 -5.48
CA THR A 95 -14.56 -1.49 -4.28
C THR A 95 -15.29 -0.16 -4.15
N LYS A 96 -15.36 0.63 -5.22
CA LYS A 96 -16.09 1.91 -5.25
C LYS A 96 -17.57 1.77 -4.91
N ALA A 97 -18.26 0.76 -5.44
CA ALA A 97 -19.68 0.53 -5.15
C ALA A 97 -19.92 0.21 -3.66
N LYS A 98 -19.03 -0.57 -3.03
CA LYS A 98 -19.09 -0.85 -1.59
C LYS A 98 -18.89 0.43 -0.77
N LEU A 99 -17.86 1.21 -1.09
CA LEU A 99 -17.56 2.46 -0.40
C LEU A 99 -18.71 3.47 -0.51
N GLN A 100 -19.28 3.64 -1.70
CA GLN A 100 -20.45 4.50 -1.91
C GLN A 100 -21.66 4.06 -1.07
N CYS A 101 -21.88 2.76 -0.89
CA CYS A 101 -22.91 2.25 0.01
C CYS A 101 -22.62 2.62 1.46
N PHE A 102 -21.38 2.44 1.92
CA PHE A 102 -20.98 2.79 3.29
C PHE A 102 -21.12 4.29 3.56
N ASP A 103 -20.72 5.13 2.61
CA ASP A 103 -20.89 6.59 2.68
C ASP A 103 -22.37 6.99 2.83
N GLN A 104 -23.26 6.34 2.07
CA GLN A 104 -24.71 6.58 2.18
C GLN A 104 -25.25 6.17 3.55
N LEU A 105 -24.85 5.01 4.06
CA LEU A 105 -25.26 4.54 5.39
C LEU A 105 -24.80 5.49 6.50
N LEU A 106 -23.56 6.00 6.39
CA LEU A 106 -23.00 6.95 7.34
C LEU A 106 -23.73 8.30 7.27
N ALA A 107 -23.98 8.82 6.06
CA ALA A 107 -24.70 10.07 5.85
C ALA A 107 -26.14 10.03 6.37
N GLN A 108 -26.80 8.86 6.27
CA GLN A 108 -28.13 8.62 6.82
C GLN A 108 -28.12 8.33 8.34
N LYS A 109 -26.94 8.31 8.97
CA LYS A 109 -26.72 7.97 10.39
C LYS A 109 -27.25 6.58 10.77
N ILE A 110 -27.26 5.65 9.80
CA ILE A 110 -27.62 4.24 10.02
C ILE A 110 -26.46 3.50 10.68
N ILE A 111 -25.23 3.88 10.32
CA ILE A 111 -23.99 3.39 10.93
C ILE A 111 -23.19 4.56 11.52
N THR A 112 -22.32 4.24 12.47
CA THR A 112 -21.34 5.12 13.10
C THR A 112 -20.03 5.19 12.31
N SER A 113 -19.15 6.15 12.66
CA SER A 113 -17.78 6.21 12.11
C SER A 113 -16.98 4.94 12.39
N ASP A 114 -17.15 4.35 13.57
CA ASP A 114 -16.41 3.15 13.97
C ASP A 114 -16.91 1.93 13.19
N GLU A 115 -18.21 1.86 12.91
CA GLU A 115 -18.80 0.87 12.00
C GLU A 115 -18.31 1.04 10.57
N TYR A 116 -18.22 2.27 10.07
CA TYR A 116 -17.66 2.55 8.75
C TYR A 116 -16.22 2.01 8.65
N SER A 117 -15.36 2.32 9.62
CA SER A 117 -13.97 1.85 9.63
C SER A 117 -13.86 0.33 9.67
N ARG A 118 -14.72 -0.35 10.45
CA ARG A 118 -14.79 -1.82 10.47
C ARG A 118 -15.26 -2.41 9.14
N LEU A 119 -16.24 -1.78 8.48
CA LEU A 119 -16.74 -2.22 7.18
C LEU A 119 -15.71 -2.02 6.08
N TYR A 120 -15.00 -0.89 6.09
CA TYR A 120 -13.87 -0.62 5.20
C TYR A 120 -12.80 -1.71 5.34
N ALA A 121 -12.35 -1.98 6.57
CA ALA A 121 -11.32 -2.99 6.85
C ALA A 121 -11.77 -4.43 6.52
N ALA A 122 -13.08 -4.67 6.34
CA ALA A 122 -13.63 -5.97 5.96
C ALA A 122 -13.74 -6.16 4.43
N ILE A 123 -13.33 -5.19 3.62
CA ILE A 123 -13.28 -5.35 2.16
C ILE A 123 -12.26 -6.47 1.84
N GLU A 124 -12.60 -7.36 0.91
CA GLU A 124 -11.78 -8.51 0.53
C GLU A 124 -10.37 -8.12 0.08
N GLU A 125 -10.26 -7.07 -0.73
CA GLU A 125 -8.99 -6.43 -1.13
C GLU A 125 -8.15 -6.04 0.09
N GLU A 126 -8.75 -5.35 1.06
CA GLU A 126 -8.10 -4.96 2.32
C GLU A 126 -7.70 -6.16 3.17
N TRP A 127 -8.53 -7.21 3.25
CA TRP A 127 -8.20 -8.42 4.00
C TRP A 127 -7.02 -9.17 3.37
N GLU A 128 -7.05 -9.37 2.04
CA GLU A 128 -5.96 -10.02 1.32
C GLU A 128 -4.67 -9.19 1.37
N SER A 129 -4.77 -7.86 1.21
CA SER A 129 -3.63 -6.95 1.33
C SER A 129 -3.01 -7.01 2.73
N ASN A 130 -3.82 -6.94 3.79
CA ASN A 130 -3.33 -7.07 5.16
C ASN A 130 -2.71 -8.44 5.45
N TYR A 131 -3.24 -9.51 4.84
CA TYR A 131 -2.63 -10.83 4.93
C TYR A 131 -1.26 -10.88 4.24
N GLU A 132 -1.15 -10.33 3.03
CA GLU A 132 0.13 -10.30 2.31
C GLU A 132 1.15 -9.36 2.95
N LYS A 133 0.69 -8.23 3.51
CA LYS A 133 1.53 -7.25 4.20
C LYS A 133 2.43 -7.91 5.25
N GLU A 134 1.89 -8.75 6.12
CA GLU A 134 2.68 -9.42 7.16
C GLU A 134 3.74 -10.36 6.56
N ASN A 135 3.39 -11.08 5.48
CA ASN A 135 4.33 -11.94 4.76
C ASN A 135 5.45 -11.12 4.10
N ILE A 136 5.11 -10.00 3.48
CA ILE A 136 6.04 -9.09 2.83
C ILE A 136 6.98 -8.47 3.88
N LEU A 137 6.44 -7.96 4.98
CA LEU A 137 7.22 -7.39 6.09
C LEU A 137 8.19 -8.41 6.67
N SER A 138 7.79 -9.67 6.84
CA SER A 138 8.71 -10.72 7.31
C SER A 138 9.87 -10.92 6.33
N LYS A 139 9.57 -11.07 5.03
CA LYS A 139 10.61 -11.27 4.00
C LYS A 139 11.55 -10.08 3.85
N MET A 140 11.02 -8.86 3.96
CA MET A 140 11.82 -7.64 3.91
C MET A 140 12.72 -7.50 5.14
N LYS A 141 12.24 -7.88 6.34
CA LYS A 141 13.08 -7.92 7.54
C LYS A 141 14.20 -8.93 7.42
N ASP A 142 13.92 -10.12 6.88
CA ASP A 142 14.96 -11.13 6.63
C ASP A 142 16.00 -10.59 5.65
N PHE A 143 15.56 -9.99 4.54
CA PHE A 143 16.44 -9.34 3.55
C PHE A 143 17.32 -8.25 4.18
N LEU A 144 16.76 -7.37 5.00
CA LEU A 144 17.51 -6.29 5.65
C LEU A 144 18.50 -6.77 6.71
N ASN A 145 18.24 -7.93 7.35
CA ASN A 145 19.15 -8.53 8.32
C ASN A 145 20.32 -9.27 7.67
N ASP A 146 20.18 -9.64 6.39
CA ASP A 146 21.20 -10.34 5.60
C ASP A 146 22.16 -9.38 4.86
N LEU A 147 21.90 -8.06 4.91
CA LEU A 147 22.74 -6.97 4.39
C LEU A 147 23.81 -6.51 5.39
#